data_AF-A0A0C3GNN5-F1
#
_entry.id   AF-A0A0C3GNN5-F1
#
_cell.length_a   1.000
_cell.length_b   1.000
_cell.length_c   1.000
_cell.angle_alpha   90.00
_cell.angle_beta   90.00
_cell.angle_gamma   90.00
#
_symmetry.space_group_name_H-M   'P 1'
#
loop_
_entity.id
_entity.type
_entity.pdbx_description
1 polymer ?
#
loop_
_entity_poly.entity_id
_entity_poly.type
_entity_poly.pdbx_seq_one_letter_code
_entity_poly.pdbx_strand_id
1 'polypeptide(L)' 'GFHPHLPGFRHNFLAKALGATMWFFIFYRAREDGPKLLGAHPWEGHGHGHEDEGGHH' A
#
# COMPACT_ATOMS: atom_id res chain seq x y z
N GLY A 1 -15.64 19.07 41.00
CA GLY A 1 -14.49 18.26 40.59
C GLY A 1 -14.81 17.57 39.28
N PHE A 2 -13.92 17.64 38.29
CA PHE A 2 -14.10 16.90 37.04
C PHE A 2 -14.00 15.40 37.35
N HIS A 3 -15.09 14.65 37.12
CA HIS A 3 -15.11 13.19 37.18
C HIS A 3 -15.07 12.67 35.74
N PRO A 4 -13.88 12.50 35.12
CA PRO A 4 -13.80 11.91 33.81
C PRO A 4 -14.30 10.47 33.91
N HIS A 5 -15.41 10.16 33.24
CA HIS A 5 -15.83 8.78 33.04
C HIS A 5 -14.71 8.08 32.28
N LEU A 6 -14.07 7.09 32.91
CA LEU A 6 -13.11 6.26 32.19
C LEU A 6 -13.89 5.57 31.06
N PRO A 7 -13.46 5.72 29.78
CA PRO A 7 -14.12 5.04 28.68
C PRO A 7 -14.15 3.56 29.01
N GLY A 8 -15.35 2.98 29.08
CA GLY A 8 -15.54 1.62 29.55
C GLY A 8 -14.60 0.67 28.81
N PHE A 9 -14.06 -0.31 29.52
CA PHE A 9 -13.04 -1.24 29.00
C PHE A 9 -13.40 -1.84 27.62
N ARG A 10 -14.69 -2.03 27.37
CA ARG A 10 -15.28 -2.47 26.10
C ARG A 10 -14.99 -1.52 24.93
N HIS A 11 -15.04 -0.21 25.15
CA HIS A 11 -14.76 0.80 24.13
C HIS A 11 -13.28 0.79 23.72
N ASN A 12 -12.39 0.69 24.70
CA ASN A 12 -10.94 0.58 24.44
C ASN A 12 -10.59 -0.71 23.69
N PHE A 13 -11.23 -1.83 24.03
CA PHE A 13 -11.04 -3.10 23.33
C PHE A 13 -11.53 -3.03 21.88
N LEU A 14 -12.73 -2.48 21.65
CA LEU A 14 -13.29 -2.32 20.30
C LEU A 14 -12.45 -1.36 19.45
N ALA A 15 -12.00 -0.25 20.02
CA ALA A 15 -11.11 0.70 19.35
C ALA A 15 -9.78 0.05 18.96
N LYS A 16 -9.19 -0.77 19.86
CA LYS A 16 -7.97 -1.53 19.58
C LYS A 16 -8.18 -2.59 18.51
N ALA A 17 -9.30 -3.32 18.54
CA ALA A 17 -9.62 -4.31 17.52
C ALA A 17 -9.80 -3.65 16.14
N LEU A 18 -10.53 -2.53 16.06
CA LEU A 18 -10.71 -1.76 14.83
C LEU A 18 -9.38 -1.23 14.29
N GLY A 19 -8.54 -0.64 15.14
CA GLY A 19 -7.21 -0.15 14.75
C GLY A 19 -6.28 -1.29 14.31
N ALA A 20 -6.30 -2.43 15.01
CA ALA A 20 -5.54 -3.61 14.66
C ALA A 20 -5.98 -4.19 13.30
N THR A 21 -7.29 -4.25 13.02
CA THR A 21 -7.82 -4.69 11.73
C THR A 21 -7.41 -3.76 10.59
N MET A 22 -7.43 -2.45 10.81
CA MET A 22 -6.96 -1.47 9.81
C MET A 22 -5.50 -1.73 9.43
N TRP A 23 -4.60 -1.84 10.41
CA TRP A 23 -3.19 -2.11 10.16
C TRP A 23 -2.95 -3.51 9.59
N PHE A 24 -3.67 -4.52 10.07
CA PHE A 24 -3.64 -5.87 9.51
C PHE A 24 -3.95 -5.85 8.01
N PHE A 25 -4.98 -5.09 7.60
CA PHE A 25 -5.35 -4.97 6.20
C PHE A 25 -4.28 -4.27 5.36
N ILE A 26 -3.64 -3.21 5.88
CA ILE A 26 -2.52 -2.54 5.20
C ILE A 26 -1.36 -3.52 4.98
N PHE A 27 -0.98 -4.31 5.99
CA PHE A 27 0.11 -5.28 5.85
C PHE A 27 -0.25 -6.47 4.96
N TYR A 28 -1.50 -6.94 5.02
CA TYR A 28 -2.02 -7.95 4.11
C TYR A 28 -1.92 -7.49 2.65
N ARG A 29 -2.41 -6.27 2.39
CA ARG A 29 -2.38 -5.66 1.07
C ARG A 29 -0.96 -5.32 0.62
N ALA A 30 -0.07 -4.92 1.53
CA ALA A 30 1.34 -4.72 1.22
C ALA A 30 2.06 -6.03 0.84
N ARG A 31 1.66 -7.19 1.39
CA ARG A 31 2.19 -8.49 0.96
C ARG A 31 1.67 -8.91 -0.40
N GLU A 32 0.39 -8.66 -0.70
CA GLU A 32 -0.22 -9.00 -2.00
C GLU A 32 0.18 -8.03 -3.13
N ASP A 33 0.24 -6.73 -2.84
CA ASP A 33 0.63 -5.68 -3.80
C ASP A 33 2.13 -5.37 -3.75
N GLY A 34 2.91 -5.99 -2.86
CA GLY A 34 4.36 -5.85 -2.76
C GLY A 34 5.11 -6.11 -4.08
N PRO A 35 4.79 -7.19 -4.83
CA PRO A 35 5.34 -7.41 -6.17
C PRO A 35 4.86 -6.38 -7.20
N LYS A 36 3.66 -5.81 -6.98
CA LYS A 36 3.04 -4.83 -7.88
C LYS A 36 3.66 -3.44 -7.74
N LEU A 37 4.30 -3.14 -6.61
CA LEU A 37 5.02 -1.88 -6.37
C LEU A 37 6.53 -1.99 -6.64
N LEU A 38 7.13 -3.18 -6.51
CA LEU A 38 8.57 -3.39 -6.73
C LEU A 38 8.94 -3.85 -8.15
N GLY A 39 7.96 -4.16 -9.01
CA GLY A 39 8.23 -4.69 -10.36
C GLY A 39 7.31 -4.15 -11.46
N ALA A 40 6.56 -3.07 -11.20
CA ALA A 40 5.73 -2.41 -12.21
C ALA A 40 6.29 -1.03 -12.53
N HIS A 41 7.52 -0.96 -13.06
CA HIS A 41 7.93 0.25 -13.77
C HIS A 41 7.33 0.22 -15.17
N PRO A 42 6.47 1.19 -15.53
CA PRO A 42 5.89 1.26 -16.87
C PRO A 42 6.92 1.50 -18.00
N TRP A 43 8.19 1.75 -17.67
CA TRP A 43 9.28 2.01 -18.63
C TRP A 43 10.32 0.88 -18.77
N GLU A 44 10.25 -0.19 -17.97
CA GLU A 44 11.16 -1.35 -18.13
C GLU A 44 10.83 -2.20 -19.37
N GLY A 45 9.63 -2.01 -19.96
CA GLY A 45 9.29 -2.53 -21.28
C GLY A 45 9.73 -1.65 -22.46
N HIS A 46 10.46 -0.56 -22.20
CA HIS A 46 10.89 0.39 -23.23
C HIS A 46 12.39 0.65 -23.15
N GLY A 47 13.17 -0.41 -23.34
CA GLY A 47 14.62 -0.36 -23.48
C GLY A 47 15.08 -1.11 -24.73
N HIS A 48 15.54 -0.32 -25.72
CA HIS A 48 16.38 -0.68 -26.87
C HIS A 48 15.72 -1.36 -28.09
N GLY A 49 15.15 -0.52 -28.95
CA GLY A 49 14.86 -0.82 -30.36
C GLY A 49 14.79 0.46 -31.19
N HIS A 50 15.76 1.36 -31.03
CA HIS A 50 15.96 2.51 -31.93
C HIS A 50 17.15 2.17 -32.82
N GLU A 51 16.91 1.43 -33.89
CA GLU A 51 17.78 1.43 -35.07
C GLU A 51 16.96 2.05 -36.21
N ASP A 52 17.27 3.31 -36.44
CA ASP A 52 17.03 4.19 -37.59
C ASP A 52 16.14 3.69 -38.74
N GLU A 53 14.91 4.23 -38.80
CA GLU A 53 14.28 4.57 -40.07
C GLU A 53 15.02 5.79 -40.66
N GLY A 54 15.90 5.58 -41.64
CA GLY A 54 16.67 6.67 -42.23
C GLY A 54 17.48 6.34 -43.48
N GLY A 55 16.80 6.13 -44.61
CA GLY A 55 17.21 6.78 -45.86
C GLY A 55 18.02 6.02 -46.94
N HIS A 56 17.51 6.19 -48.17
CA HIS A 56 18.24 6.43 -49.43
C HIS A 56 18.76 5.24 -50.29
N HIS A 57 18.26 5.26 -51.54
CA HIS A 57 18.69 4.60 -52.81
C HIS A 57 18.20 3.19 -53.14
#